data_AF-A0AAN8MVT4-F1
#
_entry.id   AF-A0AAN8MVT4-F1
#
_cell.length_a   1.000
_cell.length_b   1.000
_cell.length_c   1.000
_cell.angle_alpha   90.00
_cell.angle_beta   90.00
_cell.angle_gamma   90.00
#
_symmetry.space_group_name_H-M   'P 1'
#
loop_
_entity.id
_entity.type
_entity.pdbx_description
1 polymer ?
#
loop_
_entity_poly.entity_id
_entity_poly.type
_entity_poly.pdbx_seq_one_letter_code
_entity_poly.pdbx_strand_id
1 'polypeptide(L)'
;MVRGYELCSRLCDMCRKDCKCSACSRCHTCWLRIIETSFQASPDSYYDSWEGKPVPVCKTYEHDCLAGMAEGDKSTPAAGKSSWESFVRLRGTSPRNSLGFRRFSQSGITTIYLSKEQLTYKVHRQLLIEESLFFAALLLPGSFEQETTKVSLSRDVDTQVAFERFMQWCYFGYYINDPNQTPLLSIDAAVYAFAQRIRCYGLRDFALKQAEAICSSVDKAVTKANLSELPDTIKIIYASSASMDDGLDSDDECVSQQIDSKLPLKEKAPTAKAVGNKGPQDGFRRLLASVSARHIVKFREEPAFMKVHRSLSDFAADVLFFVSQSSDTGAKQSSSCIIS
;
A
#
# COMPACT_ATOMS: atom_id res chain seq x y z
N MET A 1 20.25 16.10 -7.70
CA MET A 1 21.67 16.02 -7.27
C MET A 1 21.66 16.20 -5.77
N VAL A 2 22.33 15.40 -4.93
CA VAL A 2 23.57 14.64 -5.14
C VAL A 2 23.34 13.13 -4.95
N ARG A 3 23.79 12.33 -5.92
CA ARG A 3 23.99 10.88 -5.76
C ARG A 3 25.50 10.66 -5.68
N GLY A 4 25.93 9.90 -4.66
CA GLY A 4 27.32 9.58 -4.40
C GLY A 4 28.17 10.82 -4.09
N TYR A 5 28.44 11.07 -2.82
CA TYR A 5 29.54 11.96 -2.46
C TYR A 5 30.84 11.35 -3.01
N GLU A 6 31.71 12.13 -3.67
CA GLU A 6 32.95 11.60 -4.27
C GLU A 6 33.85 10.93 -3.22
N LEU A 7 33.71 11.30 -1.94
CA LEU A 7 34.42 10.68 -0.81
C LEU A 7 33.59 9.59 -0.10
N CYS A 8 32.44 9.18 -0.63
CA CYS A 8 31.69 8.03 -0.12
C CYS A 8 32.56 6.78 -0.25
N SER A 9 32.92 6.15 0.86
CA SER A 9 33.69 4.88 0.86
C SER A 9 32.99 3.74 0.13
N ARG A 10 31.68 3.89 -0.13
CA ARG A 10 30.86 2.96 -0.92
C ARG A 10 30.53 3.48 -2.31
N LEU A 11 31.18 4.54 -2.80
CA LEU A 11 30.96 5.03 -4.16
C LEU A 11 31.14 3.88 -5.15
N CYS A 12 30.22 3.75 -6.11
CA CYS A 12 30.29 2.68 -7.08
C CYS A 12 31.46 2.92 -8.05
N ASP A 13 32.41 2.00 -8.04
CA ASP A 13 33.59 2.04 -8.90
C ASP A 13 33.24 2.08 -10.40
N MET A 14 32.12 1.48 -10.79
CA MET A 14 31.70 1.40 -12.19
C MET A 14 31.09 2.70 -12.72
N CYS A 15 30.07 3.25 -12.04
CA CYS A 15 29.41 4.46 -12.56
C CYS A 15 29.96 5.75 -11.98
N ARG A 16 30.63 5.72 -10.82
CA ARG A 16 31.06 6.87 -10.02
C ARG A 16 29.97 7.93 -9.77
N LYS A 17 28.70 7.52 -9.90
CA LYS A 17 27.50 8.39 -9.84
C LYS A 17 26.56 8.04 -8.70
N ASP A 18 26.81 6.95 -7.99
CA ASP A 18 25.93 6.42 -6.95
C ASP A 18 26.75 5.54 -6.01
N CYS A 19 26.32 5.37 -4.75
CA CYS A 19 26.98 4.44 -3.83
C CYS A 19 26.38 3.02 -3.95
N LYS A 20 27.15 2.01 -3.54
CA LYS A 20 26.68 0.63 -3.36
C LYS A 20 25.75 0.59 -2.14
N CYS A 21 24.59 -0.03 -2.28
CA CYS A 21 23.62 -0.18 -1.22
C CYS A 21 24.22 -0.99 -0.06
N SER A 22 23.99 -0.55 1.18
CA SER A 22 24.50 -1.18 2.39
C SER A 22 24.01 -2.60 2.60
N ALA A 23 22.75 -2.86 2.24
CA ALA A 23 22.10 -4.15 2.43
C ALA A 23 22.54 -5.19 1.39
N CYS A 24 22.69 -4.81 0.12
CA CYS A 24 22.98 -5.76 -0.96
C CYS A 24 24.38 -5.64 -1.57
N SER A 25 25.17 -4.64 -1.14
CA SER A 25 26.50 -4.30 -1.68
C SER A 25 26.56 -4.04 -3.19
N ARG A 26 25.41 -3.84 -3.84
CA ARG A 26 25.31 -3.53 -5.28
C ARG A 26 24.98 -2.06 -5.49
N CYS A 27 25.53 -1.48 -6.54
CA CYS A 27 25.09 -0.17 -7.02
C CYS A 27 23.81 -0.35 -7.83
N HIS A 28 22.68 0.16 -7.33
CA HIS A 28 21.41 0.02 -8.02
C HIS A 28 21.42 0.74 -9.37
N THR A 29 22.13 1.87 -9.51
CA THR A 29 22.31 2.56 -10.80
C THR A 29 23.00 1.68 -11.86
N CYS A 30 24.10 0.99 -11.50
CA CYS A 30 24.79 0.08 -12.41
C CYS A 30 24.01 -1.21 -12.64
N TRP A 31 23.41 -1.76 -11.57
CA TRP A 31 22.66 -3.00 -11.63
C TRP A 31 21.55 -2.92 -12.66
N LEU A 32 20.75 -1.85 -12.65
CA LEU A 32 19.72 -1.74 -13.66
C LEU A 32 20.18 -1.22 -15.03
N ARG A 33 21.45 -0.82 -15.22
CA ARG A 33 22.03 -0.69 -16.57
C ARG A 33 22.34 -2.07 -17.16
N ILE A 34 22.86 -2.98 -16.35
CA ILE A 34 23.13 -4.36 -16.76
C ILE A 34 21.82 -5.03 -17.21
N ILE A 35 20.74 -4.83 -16.45
CA ILE A 35 19.39 -5.32 -16.81
C ILE A 35 18.92 -4.74 -18.16
N GLU A 36 19.02 -3.43 -18.37
CA GLU A 36 18.62 -2.78 -19.63
C GLU A 36 19.41 -3.31 -20.84
N THR A 37 20.73 -3.48 -20.70
CA THR A 37 21.57 -4.05 -21.77
C THR A 37 21.26 -5.52 -22.02
N SER A 38 20.87 -6.28 -20.99
CA SER A 38 20.48 -7.68 -21.17
C SER A 38 19.13 -7.87 -21.87
N PHE A 39 18.22 -6.88 -21.79
CA PHE A 39 16.94 -6.92 -22.51
C PHE A 39 17.05 -6.48 -23.98
N GLN A 40 18.15 -5.82 -24.37
CA GLN A 40 18.42 -5.43 -25.75
C GLN A 40 19.24 -6.46 -26.54
N ALA A 41 19.80 -7.47 -25.86
CA ALA A 41 20.38 -8.63 -26.53
C ALA A 41 19.25 -9.55 -27.05
N SER A 42 19.45 -10.10 -28.25
CA SER A 42 18.47 -10.98 -28.92
C SER A 42 17.90 -12.05 -27.95
N PRO A 43 16.57 -12.32 -27.99
CA PRO A 43 15.91 -13.31 -27.12
C PRO A 43 16.56 -14.71 -27.14
N ASP A 44 17.26 -15.04 -28.22
CA ASP A 44 17.82 -16.36 -28.47
C ASP A 44 19.16 -16.62 -27.75
N SER A 45 19.75 -15.64 -27.07
CA SER A 45 21.04 -15.81 -26.36
C SER A 45 20.93 -15.92 -24.83
N TYR A 46 19.70 -15.89 -24.29
CA TYR A 46 19.49 -15.66 -22.85
C TYR A 46 19.50 -16.93 -21.99
N TYR A 47 19.39 -18.13 -22.56
CA TYR A 47 19.14 -19.35 -21.78
C TYR A 47 20.39 -20.05 -21.20
N ASP A 48 21.61 -19.63 -21.54
CA ASP A 48 22.79 -20.49 -21.30
C ASP A 48 23.73 -20.10 -20.15
N SER A 49 23.46 -19.09 -19.30
CA SER A 49 24.40 -18.82 -18.19
C SER A 49 23.89 -18.30 -16.85
N TRP A 50 22.57 -18.25 -16.61
CA TRP A 50 22.07 -17.81 -15.30
C TRP A 50 21.13 -18.88 -14.74
N GLU A 51 21.66 -19.74 -13.86
CA GLU A 51 20.86 -20.63 -13.02
C GLU A 51 19.66 -19.85 -12.47
N GLY A 52 18.44 -20.30 -12.76
CA GLY A 52 17.15 -19.62 -12.56
C GLY A 52 16.76 -19.28 -11.12
N LYS A 53 17.66 -18.66 -10.37
CA LYS A 53 17.38 -18.06 -9.07
C LYS A 53 16.83 -16.65 -9.33
N PRO A 54 15.62 -16.33 -8.82
CA PRO A 54 15.06 -15.00 -8.96
C PRO A 54 16.06 -13.98 -8.41
N VAL A 55 16.37 -12.96 -9.22
CA VAL A 55 17.30 -11.90 -8.83
C VAL A 55 16.75 -11.25 -7.56
N PRO A 56 17.49 -11.25 -6.43
CA PRO A 56 17.01 -10.65 -5.20
C PRO A 56 16.84 -9.14 -5.41
N VAL A 57 15.59 -8.69 -5.49
CA VAL A 57 15.25 -7.27 -5.48
C VAL A 57 15.60 -6.74 -4.09
N CYS A 58 16.53 -5.79 -4.02
CA CYS A 58 16.88 -5.15 -2.75
C CYS A 58 15.66 -4.39 -2.22
N LYS A 59 14.98 -4.94 -1.21
CA LYS A 59 13.74 -4.40 -0.64
C LYS A 59 13.98 -3.16 0.24
N THR A 60 15.19 -3.00 0.73
CA THR A 60 15.63 -1.88 1.57
C THR A 60 16.45 -0.91 0.73
N TYR A 61 15.80 -0.04 -0.03
CA TYR A 61 16.48 1.13 -0.58
C TYR A 61 16.57 2.21 0.51
N GLU A 62 17.39 1.94 1.52
CA GLU A 62 17.83 2.96 2.47
C GLU A 62 19.26 3.33 2.08
N HIS A 63 19.48 4.56 1.62
CA HIS A 63 20.84 5.08 1.61
C HIS A 63 20.86 6.61 1.72
N ASP A 64 21.19 7.04 2.92
CA ASP A 64 21.74 8.35 3.24
C ASP A 64 23.27 8.22 3.32
N CYS A 65 24.00 8.71 2.33
CA CYS A 65 25.46 8.76 2.39
C CYS A 65 25.91 10.08 3.03
N LEU A 66 25.62 10.28 4.32
CA LEU A 66 26.15 11.41 5.10
C LEU A 66 27.33 11.04 5.99
N ALA A 67 27.78 9.77 5.97
CA ALA A 67 28.79 9.21 6.87
C ALA A 67 30.25 9.68 6.61
N GLY A 68 30.46 10.86 6.02
CA GLY A 68 31.80 11.34 5.68
C GLY A 68 32.01 12.85 5.72
N MET A 69 31.05 13.64 6.23
CA MET A 69 31.29 15.07 6.45
C MET A 69 31.96 15.27 7.80
N ALA A 70 33.02 16.08 7.81
CA ALA A 70 33.79 16.39 9.00
C ALA A 70 32.87 16.90 10.12
N GLU A 71 33.04 16.38 11.34
CA GLU A 71 32.38 16.85 12.55
C GLU A 71 32.65 18.36 12.72
N GLY A 72 31.78 19.21 12.22
CA GLY A 72 32.00 20.67 12.31
C GLY A 72 31.23 21.55 11.33
N ASP A 73 30.65 21.00 10.25
CA ASP A 73 29.83 21.82 9.37
C ASP A 73 28.45 22.09 10.02
N LYS A 74 28.25 23.34 10.46
CA LYS A 74 27.02 23.82 11.12
C LYS A 74 25.79 23.82 10.21
N SER A 75 25.95 23.45 8.94
CA SER A 75 24.85 23.23 7.99
C SER A 75 24.29 21.79 8.04
N THR A 76 24.90 20.88 8.80
CA THR A 76 24.42 19.50 8.92
C THR A 76 23.26 19.40 9.92
N PRO A 77 22.10 18.82 9.56
CA PRO A 77 21.08 18.47 10.55
C PRO A 77 21.65 17.44 11.52
N ALA A 78 21.36 17.57 12.81
CA ALA A 78 21.76 16.60 13.83
C ALA A 78 21.40 15.16 13.39
N ALA A 79 22.30 14.21 13.71
CA ALA A 79 22.12 12.79 13.43
C ALA A 79 20.70 12.32 13.81
N GLY A 80 19.97 11.76 12.84
CA GLY A 80 18.56 11.39 12.99
C GLY A 80 17.56 12.33 12.30
N LYS A 81 18.02 13.43 11.69
CA LYS A 81 17.19 14.26 10.80
C LYS A 81 17.66 14.10 9.36
N SER A 82 17.07 13.16 8.61
CA SER A 82 17.21 13.12 7.15
C SER A 82 16.72 14.46 6.60
N SER A 83 17.62 15.29 6.05
CA SER A 83 17.23 16.56 5.42
C SER A 83 16.30 16.27 4.26
N TRP A 84 15.03 16.65 4.41
CA TRP A 84 13.97 16.55 3.42
C TRP A 84 14.36 17.04 2.02
N GLU A 85 15.30 17.99 1.93
CA GLU A 85 15.79 18.56 0.67
C GLU A 85 16.56 17.56 -0.21
N SER A 86 17.04 16.45 0.34
CA SER A 86 17.85 15.47 -0.40
C SER A 86 17.04 14.33 -1.05
N PHE A 87 15.76 14.13 -0.68
CA PHE A 87 15.03 12.87 -0.97
C PHE A 87 13.74 12.99 -1.74
N VAL A 88 13.25 14.18 -2.08
CA VAL A 88 12.04 14.31 -2.90
C VAL A 88 12.35 13.92 -4.35
N ARG A 89 12.41 12.62 -4.62
CA ARG A 89 12.30 12.10 -5.98
C ARG A 89 10.82 12.11 -6.33
N LEU A 90 10.41 13.17 -7.02
CA LEU A 90 9.19 13.12 -7.80
C LEU A 90 9.24 11.84 -8.67
N ARG A 91 8.14 11.06 -8.72
CA ARG A 91 7.94 10.07 -9.76
C ARG A 91 8.19 10.75 -11.09
N GLY A 92 9.04 10.15 -11.92
CA GLY A 92 9.47 10.76 -13.17
C GLY A 92 10.70 11.68 -13.11
N THR A 93 11.23 12.08 -11.95
CA THR A 93 12.50 12.86 -11.87
C THR A 93 13.71 12.00 -11.51
N SER A 94 13.52 10.70 -11.27
CA SER A 94 14.62 9.75 -11.38
C SER A 94 15.23 9.88 -12.78
N PRO A 95 16.57 9.93 -12.94
CA PRO A 95 17.24 9.95 -14.24
C PRO A 95 16.81 8.82 -15.19
N ARG A 96 16.17 7.77 -14.66
CA ARG A 96 15.60 6.63 -15.40
C ARG A 96 14.24 6.90 -16.03
N ASN A 97 13.55 7.96 -15.64
CA ASN A 97 12.16 8.17 -16.01
C ASN A 97 11.84 9.65 -16.29
N SER A 98 12.83 10.44 -16.75
CA SER A 98 12.67 11.86 -17.12
C SER A 98 11.55 12.09 -18.14
N LEU A 99 11.26 11.08 -18.97
CA LEU A 99 10.11 11.03 -19.85
C LEU A 99 8.79 11.13 -19.09
N GLY A 100 8.68 10.51 -17.92
CA GLY A 100 7.51 10.58 -17.04
C GLY A 100 7.24 12.00 -16.53
N PHE A 101 8.26 12.70 -16.03
CA PHE A 101 8.08 14.08 -15.55
C PHE A 101 7.57 15.01 -16.64
N ARG A 102 8.24 14.99 -17.80
CA ARG A 102 7.82 15.81 -18.95
C ARG A 102 6.41 15.46 -19.42
N ARG A 103 6.08 14.16 -19.46
CA ARG A 103 4.77 13.68 -19.91
C ARG A 103 3.64 14.16 -19.01
N PHE A 104 3.78 14.05 -17.69
CA PHE A 104 2.70 14.52 -16.81
C PHE A 104 2.68 16.05 -16.67
N SER A 105 3.82 16.74 -16.69
CA SER A 105 3.85 18.20 -16.57
C SER A 105 3.22 18.90 -17.78
N GLN A 106 3.20 18.23 -18.94
CA GLN A 106 2.53 18.69 -20.16
C GLN A 106 1.07 18.23 -20.24
N SER A 107 0.61 17.40 -19.29
CA SER A 107 -0.78 16.97 -19.26
C SER A 107 -1.69 18.09 -18.77
N GLY A 108 -2.94 18.07 -19.23
CA GLY A 108 -3.96 18.99 -18.73
C GLY A 108 -4.18 18.85 -17.22
N ILE A 109 -4.81 19.85 -16.61
CA ILE A 109 -5.15 19.84 -15.19
C ILE A 109 -6.60 19.38 -15.02
N THR A 110 -6.80 18.38 -14.18
CA THR A 110 -8.12 17.97 -13.69
C THR A 110 -8.35 18.58 -12.31
N THR A 111 -9.56 19.09 -12.11
CA THR A 111 -10.03 19.64 -10.83
C THR A 111 -10.76 18.54 -10.07
N ILE A 112 -10.21 18.10 -8.94
CA ILE A 112 -10.88 17.14 -8.04
C ILE A 112 -11.59 17.91 -6.95
N TYR A 113 -12.86 17.62 -6.74
CA TYR A 113 -13.69 18.26 -5.73
C TYR A 113 -14.13 17.24 -4.68
N LEU A 114 -13.76 17.46 -3.42
CA LEU A 114 -14.18 16.66 -2.27
C LEU A 114 -15.45 17.24 -1.70
N SER A 115 -16.58 16.58 -1.97
CA SER A 115 -17.92 17.14 -1.71
C SER A 115 -18.21 17.34 -0.23
N LYS A 116 -17.68 16.48 0.64
CA LYS A 116 -17.94 16.55 2.08
C LYS A 116 -17.22 17.72 2.74
N GLU A 117 -15.95 17.90 2.40
CA GLU A 117 -15.10 18.97 2.93
C GLU A 117 -15.23 20.27 2.13
N GLN A 118 -15.92 20.26 0.99
CA GLN A 118 -16.05 21.40 0.09
C GLN A 118 -14.69 21.91 -0.44
N LEU A 119 -13.72 21.01 -0.57
CA LEU A 119 -12.35 21.31 -0.99
C LEU A 119 -12.13 21.00 -2.47
N THR A 120 -11.23 21.75 -3.09
CA THR A 120 -10.89 21.58 -4.51
C THR A 120 -9.37 21.46 -4.68
N TYR A 121 -8.95 20.47 -5.44
CA TYR A 121 -7.56 20.20 -5.78
C TYR A 121 -7.35 20.27 -7.29
N LYS A 122 -6.22 20.82 -7.71
CA LYS A 122 -5.80 20.85 -9.12
C LYS A 122 -4.68 19.85 -9.31
N VAL A 123 -4.90 18.85 -10.17
CA VAL A 123 -4.00 17.70 -10.33
C VAL A 123 -3.71 17.48 -11.80
N HIS A 124 -2.47 17.12 -12.14
CA HIS A 124 -2.11 16.74 -13.50
C HIS A 124 -2.88 15.47 -13.90
N ARG A 125 -3.64 15.56 -14.99
CA ARG A 125 -4.55 14.51 -15.48
C ARG A 125 -3.82 13.19 -15.68
N GLN A 126 -2.61 13.23 -16.22
CA GLN A 126 -1.85 12.02 -16.51
C GLN A 126 -1.49 11.23 -15.25
N LEU A 127 -1.20 11.90 -14.13
CA LEU A 127 -0.88 11.21 -12.87
C LEU A 127 -2.09 10.43 -12.33
N LEU A 128 -3.28 11.01 -12.44
CA LEU A 128 -4.51 10.33 -12.03
C LEU A 128 -4.76 9.07 -12.88
N ILE A 129 -4.60 9.18 -14.19
CA ILE A 129 -4.80 8.07 -15.14
C ILE A 129 -3.78 6.94 -14.91
N GLU A 130 -2.51 7.27 -14.68
CA GLU A 130 -1.45 6.26 -14.53
C GLU A 130 -1.56 5.48 -13.21
N GLU A 131 -2.02 6.12 -12.13
CA GLU A 131 -2.05 5.50 -10.80
C GLU A 131 -3.36 4.80 -10.45
N SER A 132 -4.47 5.15 -11.13
CA SER A 132 -5.80 4.74 -10.71
C SER A 132 -6.66 4.31 -11.89
N LEU A 133 -7.12 3.06 -11.87
CA LEU A 133 -8.03 2.55 -12.89
C LEU A 133 -9.38 3.27 -12.88
N PHE A 134 -9.82 3.75 -11.71
CA PHE A 134 -11.02 4.59 -11.60
C PHE A 134 -10.87 5.89 -12.40
N PHE A 135 -9.80 6.65 -12.16
CA PHE A 135 -9.57 7.89 -12.89
C PHE A 135 -9.20 7.65 -14.36
N ALA A 136 -8.54 6.54 -14.69
CA ALA A 136 -8.30 6.14 -16.08
C ALA A 136 -9.61 5.94 -16.84
N ALA A 137 -10.55 5.16 -16.28
CA ALA A 137 -11.86 4.94 -16.89
C ALA A 137 -12.65 6.25 -17.06
N LEU A 138 -12.48 7.18 -16.14
CA LEU A 138 -13.18 8.46 -16.15
C LEU A 138 -12.58 9.48 -17.12
N LEU A 139 -11.25 9.54 -17.19
CA LEU A 139 -10.51 10.62 -17.84
C LEU A 139 -9.83 10.20 -19.16
N LEU A 140 -9.89 8.94 -19.59
CA LEU A 140 -9.40 8.56 -20.92
C LEU A 140 -10.41 8.93 -22.02
N PRO A 141 -9.94 9.20 -23.26
CA PRO A 141 -10.81 9.43 -24.42
C PRO A 141 -11.87 8.32 -24.63
N GLY A 142 -13.09 8.67 -25.05
CA GLY A 142 -14.26 7.78 -25.11
C GLY A 142 -15.21 7.73 -23.89
N SER A 143 -14.82 8.20 -22.70
CA SER A 143 -15.72 8.38 -21.53
C SER A 143 -16.70 9.56 -21.64
N PHE A 144 -17.88 9.46 -21.02
CA PHE A 144 -18.88 10.53 -20.98
C PHE A 144 -18.41 11.80 -20.23
N GLU A 145 -17.47 11.68 -19.30
CA GLU A 145 -16.97 12.80 -18.47
C GLU A 145 -15.78 13.56 -19.10
N GLN A 146 -15.49 13.32 -20.38
CA GLN A 146 -14.33 13.89 -21.05
C GLN A 146 -14.30 15.42 -21.08
N GLU A 147 -15.48 16.02 -21.23
CA GLU A 147 -15.66 17.46 -21.39
C GLU A 147 -15.54 18.20 -20.06
N THR A 148 -15.84 17.51 -18.96
CA THR A 148 -15.71 18.06 -17.62
C THR A 148 -14.30 17.89 -17.09
N THR A 149 -13.55 18.99 -17.02
CA THR A 149 -12.26 19.04 -16.31
C THR A 149 -12.42 18.92 -14.79
N LYS A 150 -13.58 18.50 -14.29
CA LYS A 150 -13.94 18.45 -12.87
C LYS A 150 -14.50 17.07 -12.52
N VAL A 151 -13.89 16.42 -11.53
CA VAL A 151 -14.35 15.15 -10.96
C VAL A 151 -14.78 15.38 -9.51
N SER A 152 -15.94 14.85 -9.13
CA SER A 152 -16.45 14.95 -7.77
C SER A 152 -16.29 13.64 -7.01
N LEU A 153 -15.74 13.71 -5.80
CA LEU A 153 -15.63 12.60 -4.85
C LEU A 153 -16.53 12.91 -3.65
N SER A 154 -17.33 11.95 -3.20
CA SER A 154 -18.44 12.20 -2.27
C SER A 154 -18.77 11.06 -1.30
N ARG A 155 -18.15 9.87 -1.41
CA ARG A 155 -18.40 8.80 -0.44
C ARG A 155 -17.60 9.04 0.84
N ASP A 156 -17.93 8.27 1.86
CA ASP A 156 -17.34 8.38 3.20
C ASP A 156 -15.81 8.18 3.23
N VAL A 157 -15.28 7.39 2.31
CA VAL A 157 -13.84 7.13 2.19
C VAL A 157 -13.08 8.24 1.46
N ASP A 158 -13.78 9.18 0.80
CA ASP A 158 -13.18 10.27 0.01
C ASP A 158 -12.74 11.44 0.90
N THR A 159 -12.06 11.13 1.99
CA THR A 159 -11.65 12.13 2.98
C THR A 159 -10.48 12.98 2.46
N GLN A 160 -10.38 14.22 2.93
CA GLN A 160 -9.23 15.09 2.68
C GLN A 160 -7.90 14.38 2.97
N VAL A 161 -7.79 13.73 4.14
CA VAL A 161 -6.56 13.06 4.57
C VAL A 161 -6.17 11.96 3.59
N ALA A 162 -7.11 11.09 3.21
CA ALA A 162 -6.83 10.00 2.28
C ALA A 162 -6.44 10.53 0.89
N PHE A 163 -7.14 11.57 0.41
CA PHE A 163 -6.85 12.18 -0.87
C PHE A 163 -5.47 12.85 -0.91
N GLU A 164 -5.06 13.55 0.15
CA GLU A 164 -3.74 14.17 0.24
C GLU A 164 -2.61 13.13 0.24
N ARG A 165 -2.81 11.97 0.87
CA ARG A 165 -1.85 10.85 0.81
C ARG A 165 -1.80 10.20 -0.56
N PHE A 166 -2.95 10.08 -1.24
CA PHE A 166 -2.97 9.67 -2.65
C PHE A 166 -2.23 10.67 -3.55
N MET A 167 -2.38 11.97 -3.31
CA MET A 167 -1.61 12.99 -4.04
C MET A 167 -0.11 12.81 -3.83
N GLN A 168 0.35 12.64 -2.58
CA GLN A 168 1.76 12.34 -2.32
C GLN A 168 2.20 11.07 -3.06
N TRP A 169 1.38 10.02 -3.06
CA TRP A 169 1.67 8.79 -3.79
C TRP A 169 1.83 9.03 -5.30
N CYS A 170 0.92 9.77 -5.93
CA CYS A 170 1.02 10.08 -7.36
C CYS A 170 2.31 10.82 -7.70
N TYR A 171 2.69 11.79 -6.86
CA TYR A 171 3.86 12.61 -7.14
C TYR A 171 5.18 11.99 -6.70
N PHE A 172 5.22 11.16 -5.65
CA PHE A 172 6.47 10.68 -5.04
C PHE A 172 6.59 9.16 -5.02
N GLY A 173 5.48 8.44 -5.17
CA GLY A 173 5.41 6.99 -5.08
C GLY A 173 5.44 6.44 -3.66
N TYR A 174 5.29 7.31 -2.68
CA TYR A 174 5.11 7.02 -1.28
C TYR A 174 4.33 8.19 -0.65
N TYR A 175 3.80 7.98 0.54
CA TYR A 175 3.31 9.07 1.37
C TYR A 175 3.94 8.97 2.75
N ILE A 176 3.91 10.09 3.44
CA ILE A 176 4.52 10.24 4.75
C ILE A 176 3.48 10.65 5.78
N ASN A 177 3.71 10.20 7.01
CA ASN A 177 3.01 10.74 8.16
C ASN A 177 3.79 11.97 8.65
N ASP A 178 3.08 12.93 9.27
CA ASP A 178 3.71 14.12 9.83
C ASP A 178 4.73 13.67 10.90
N PRO A 179 6.02 14.03 10.77
CA PRO A 179 7.04 13.60 11.72
C PRO A 179 6.81 14.13 13.13
N ASN A 180 5.99 15.18 13.29
CA ASN A 180 5.64 15.75 14.59
C ASN A 180 4.42 15.09 15.23
N GLN A 181 3.77 14.16 14.53
CA GLN A 181 2.57 13.48 15.01
C GLN A 181 2.84 11.98 15.15
N THR A 182 2.19 11.36 16.13
CA THR A 182 2.24 9.90 16.25
C THR A 182 1.56 9.30 15.02
N PRO A 183 2.18 8.33 14.32
CA PRO A 183 1.54 7.68 13.19
C PRO A 183 0.29 6.94 13.66
N LEU A 184 -0.85 7.27 13.06
CA LEU A 184 -2.16 6.71 13.40
C LEU A 184 -2.61 5.71 12.33
N LEU A 185 -2.97 4.51 12.78
CA LEU A 185 -3.47 3.39 11.98
C LEU A 185 -4.76 3.75 11.24
N SER A 186 -5.58 4.64 11.83
CA SER A 186 -6.80 5.16 11.21
C SER A 186 -6.52 5.95 9.92
N ILE A 187 -5.36 6.62 9.82
CA ILE A 187 -4.94 7.30 8.60
C ILE A 187 -4.65 6.27 7.51
N ASP A 188 -3.82 5.26 7.80
CA ASP A 188 -3.47 4.23 6.82
C ASP A 188 -4.71 3.40 6.40
N ALA A 189 -5.66 3.19 7.31
CA ALA A 189 -6.94 2.55 7.00
C ALA A 189 -7.80 3.41 6.06
N ALA A 190 -7.89 4.72 6.28
CA ALA A 190 -8.59 5.63 5.39
C ALA A 190 -7.94 5.67 4.00
N VAL A 191 -6.61 5.69 3.92
CA VAL A 191 -5.86 5.61 2.66
C VAL A 191 -6.09 4.28 1.96
N TYR A 192 -6.07 3.16 2.69
CA TYR A 192 -6.33 1.83 2.14
C TYR A 192 -7.74 1.75 1.53
N ALA A 193 -8.76 2.18 2.27
CA ALA A 193 -10.15 2.19 1.82
C ALA A 193 -10.36 3.09 0.60
N PHE A 194 -9.75 4.28 0.61
CA PHE A 194 -9.75 5.19 -0.53
C PHE A 194 -9.07 4.57 -1.76
N ALA A 195 -7.86 4.02 -1.59
CA ALA A 195 -7.07 3.42 -2.66
C ALA A 195 -7.78 2.22 -3.30
N GLN A 196 -8.45 1.39 -2.49
CA GLN A 196 -9.30 0.32 -2.99
C GLN A 196 -10.46 0.88 -3.83
N ARG A 197 -11.13 1.92 -3.35
CA ARG A 197 -12.27 2.56 -4.04
C ARG A 197 -11.88 3.19 -5.38
N ILE A 198 -10.71 3.82 -5.47
CA ILE A 198 -10.19 4.35 -6.74
C ILE A 198 -9.35 3.33 -7.53
N ARG A 199 -9.33 2.05 -7.11
CA ARG A 199 -8.58 0.97 -7.77
C ARG A 199 -7.09 1.32 -8.00
N CYS A 200 -6.45 1.90 -6.98
CA CYS A 200 -5.02 2.20 -6.93
C CYS A 200 -4.31 1.13 -6.09
N TYR A 201 -4.04 -0.04 -6.68
CA TYR A 201 -3.53 -1.21 -5.96
C TYR A 201 -2.16 -0.97 -5.30
N GLY A 202 -1.27 -0.22 -5.96
CA GLY A 202 0.05 0.10 -5.40
C GLY A 202 -0.03 0.90 -4.10
N LEU A 203 -0.92 1.90 -4.04
CA LEU A 203 -1.15 2.68 -2.82
C LEU A 203 -1.82 1.83 -1.74
N ARG A 204 -2.79 0.99 -2.12
CA ARG A 204 -3.47 0.08 -1.20
C ARG A 204 -2.46 -0.85 -0.50
N ASP A 205 -1.58 -1.48 -1.26
CA ASP A 205 -0.56 -2.39 -0.72
C ASP A 205 0.49 -1.65 0.12
N PHE A 206 0.81 -0.40 -0.23
CA PHE A 206 1.70 0.45 0.56
C PHE A 206 1.08 0.84 1.90
N ALA A 207 -0.18 1.24 1.91
CA ALA A 207 -0.91 1.59 3.14
C ALA A 207 -1.01 0.39 4.10
N LEU A 208 -1.25 -0.81 3.57
CA LEU A 208 -1.24 -2.04 4.37
C LEU A 208 0.13 -2.28 5.02
N LYS A 209 1.23 -2.12 4.29
CA LYS A 209 2.58 -2.28 4.85
C LYS A 209 2.89 -1.28 5.95
N GLN A 210 2.46 -0.03 5.78
CA GLN A 210 2.59 1.01 6.81
C GLN A 210 1.82 0.61 8.07
N ALA A 211 0.58 0.16 7.90
CA ALA A 211 -0.25 -0.34 8.99
C ALA A 211 0.37 -1.55 9.71
N GLU A 212 0.94 -2.51 8.98
CA GLU A 212 1.67 -3.65 9.54
C GLU A 212 2.88 -3.21 10.38
N ALA A 213 3.63 -2.22 9.90
CA ALA A 213 4.78 -1.66 10.61
C ALA A 213 4.35 -0.98 11.92
N ILE A 214 3.25 -0.22 11.91
CA ILE A 214 2.68 0.39 13.11
C ILE A 214 2.23 -0.68 14.11
N CYS A 215 1.52 -1.71 13.65
CA CYS A 215 1.02 -2.81 14.48
C CYS A 215 2.12 -3.72 15.04
N SER A 216 3.32 -3.67 14.46
CA SER A 216 4.51 -4.42 14.86
C SER A 216 5.57 -3.54 15.54
N SER A 217 5.26 -2.27 15.79
CA SER A 217 6.18 -1.32 16.41
C SER A 217 6.59 -1.78 17.82
N VAL A 218 7.89 -1.62 18.12
CA VAL A 218 8.43 -1.83 19.47
C VAL A 218 8.14 -0.65 20.41
N ASP A 219 7.71 0.49 19.86
CA ASP A 219 7.37 1.67 20.63
C ASP A 219 5.99 1.51 21.28
N LYS A 220 6.00 1.32 22.60
CA LYS A 220 4.80 1.14 23.43
C LYS A 220 3.84 2.34 23.36
N ALA A 221 4.35 3.56 23.18
CA ALA A 221 3.50 4.75 23.07
C ALA A 221 2.71 4.73 21.77
N VAL A 222 3.40 4.43 20.65
CA VAL A 222 2.76 4.24 19.34
C VAL A 222 1.74 3.11 19.40
N THR A 223 2.10 1.94 19.95
CA THR A 223 1.15 0.83 20.08
C THR A 223 -0.06 1.22 20.92
N LYS A 224 0.13 1.88 22.07
CA LYS A 224 -0.96 2.27 22.95
C LYS A 224 -1.94 3.24 22.27
N ALA A 225 -1.42 4.27 21.60
CA ALA A 225 -2.24 5.23 20.86
C ALA A 225 -3.05 4.56 19.73
N ASN A 226 -2.43 3.61 19.01
CA ASN A 226 -3.11 2.91 17.94
C ASN A 226 -4.15 1.89 18.43
N LEU A 227 -3.94 1.27 19.59
CA LEU A 227 -4.94 0.38 20.19
C LEU A 227 -6.20 1.15 20.64
N SER A 228 -6.08 2.42 21.07
CA SER A 228 -7.27 3.24 21.40
C SER A 228 -8.08 3.65 20.17
N GLU A 229 -7.42 3.85 19.03
CA GLU A 229 -8.05 4.22 17.74
C GLU A 229 -8.59 3.01 16.96
N LEU A 230 -8.36 1.79 17.46
CA LEU A 230 -8.70 0.56 16.75
C LEU A 230 -10.20 0.44 16.43
N PRO A 231 -11.15 0.79 17.33
CA PRO A 231 -12.58 0.69 17.04
C PRO A 231 -13.00 1.51 15.80
N ASP A 232 -12.48 2.73 15.64
CA ASP A 232 -12.82 3.58 14.51
C ASP A 232 -12.12 3.12 13.22
N THR A 233 -10.87 2.64 13.35
CA THR A 233 -10.13 2.00 12.26
C THR A 233 -10.88 0.78 11.70
N ILE A 234 -11.44 -0.06 12.58
CA ILE A 234 -12.26 -1.22 12.19
C ILE A 234 -13.50 -0.77 11.41
N LYS A 235 -14.22 0.26 11.88
CA LYS A 235 -15.40 0.76 11.17
C LYS A 235 -15.07 1.21 9.75
N ILE A 236 -13.95 1.93 9.56
CA ILE A 236 -13.52 2.40 8.22
C ILE A 236 -13.36 1.22 7.25
N ILE A 237 -12.59 0.20 7.65
CA ILE A 237 -12.27 -0.92 6.77
C ILE A 237 -13.49 -1.79 6.48
N TYR A 238 -14.28 -2.14 7.50
CA TYR A 238 -15.43 -3.02 7.32
C TYR A 238 -16.59 -2.33 6.59
N ALA A 239 -16.81 -1.03 6.80
CA ALA A 239 -17.80 -0.27 6.03
C ALA A 239 -17.40 -0.18 4.55
N SER A 240 -16.11 0.03 4.26
CA SER A 240 -15.64 0.10 2.87
C SER A 240 -15.70 -1.25 2.14
N SER A 241 -15.42 -2.35 2.84
CA SER A 241 -15.43 -3.71 2.28
C SER A 241 -16.83 -4.17 1.86
N ALA A 242 -17.86 -3.81 2.63
CA ALA A 242 -19.24 -4.18 2.33
C ALA A 242 -19.77 -3.51 1.04
N SER A 243 -19.26 -2.31 0.71
CA SER A 243 -19.73 -1.53 -0.44
C SER A 243 -19.18 -1.98 -1.80
N MET A 244 -18.26 -2.95 -1.82
CA MET A 244 -17.55 -3.37 -3.03
C MET A 244 -18.15 -4.62 -3.69
N ASP A 245 -19.07 -5.31 -3.02
CA ASP A 245 -19.71 -6.54 -3.53
C ASP A 245 -20.86 -6.26 -4.52
N ASP A 246 -21.01 -5.00 -4.96
CA ASP A 246 -22.08 -4.52 -5.86
C ASP A 246 -21.93 -4.98 -7.34
N GLY A 247 -21.29 -6.14 -7.57
CA GLY A 247 -21.54 -6.95 -8.77
C GLY A 247 -20.80 -6.60 -10.05
N LEU A 248 -19.68 -5.87 -10.01
CA LEU A 248 -18.92 -5.51 -11.24
C LEU A 248 -17.76 -6.44 -11.59
N ASP A 249 -17.40 -7.39 -10.74
CA ASP A 249 -16.25 -8.31 -10.97
C ASP A 249 -16.68 -9.72 -11.42
N SER A 250 -17.94 -9.92 -11.82
CA SER A 250 -18.46 -11.24 -12.22
C SER A 250 -18.69 -11.45 -13.72
N ASP A 251 -18.16 -10.58 -14.59
CA ASP A 251 -18.33 -10.67 -16.06
C ASP A 251 -17.03 -10.99 -16.82
N ASP A 252 -16.14 -11.80 -16.24
CA ASP A 252 -15.09 -12.50 -17.00
C ASP A 252 -15.44 -13.99 -17.22
N GLU A 253 -16.73 -14.32 -17.20
CA GLU A 253 -17.22 -15.46 -17.98
C GLU A 253 -17.29 -15.03 -19.44
N CYS A 254 -16.17 -15.27 -20.11
CA CYS A 254 -16.02 -15.32 -21.56
C CYS A 254 -17.31 -15.81 -22.24
N VAL A 255 -17.97 -14.89 -22.93
CA VAL A 255 -19.07 -15.15 -23.86
C VAL A 255 -18.54 -16.06 -24.98
N SER A 256 -18.59 -17.36 -24.75
CA SER A 256 -18.70 -18.35 -25.81
C SER A 256 -20.18 -18.58 -26.05
N GLN A 257 -20.71 -17.86 -27.03
CA GLN A 257 -22.02 -18.12 -27.61
C GLN A 257 -22.12 -19.61 -27.99
N GLN A 258 -23.11 -20.34 -27.46
CA GLN A 258 -24.12 -21.01 -28.29
C GLN A 258 -25.15 -21.84 -27.48
N ILE A 259 -26.42 -21.45 -27.69
CA ILE A 259 -27.62 -22.28 -27.91
C ILE A 259 -28.41 -22.80 -26.69
N ASP A 260 -29.62 -22.22 -26.61
CA ASP A 260 -30.92 -22.76 -26.19
C ASP A 260 -30.96 -24.10 -25.44
N SER A 261 -31.35 -24.03 -24.17
CA SER A 261 -32.16 -25.07 -23.54
C SER A 261 -33.07 -24.45 -22.47
N LYS A 262 -34.34 -24.32 -22.82
CA LYS A 262 -35.46 -24.05 -21.90
C LYS A 262 -35.53 -25.16 -20.85
N LEU A 263 -35.13 -24.86 -19.61
CA LEU A 263 -35.50 -25.64 -18.43
C LEU A 263 -35.92 -24.69 -17.29
N PRO A 264 -37.04 -24.97 -16.59
CA PRO A 264 -37.51 -24.15 -15.50
C PRO A 264 -36.63 -24.42 -14.26
N LEU A 265 -35.77 -23.47 -13.91
CA LEU A 265 -34.93 -23.57 -12.73
C LEU A 265 -35.80 -23.41 -11.47
N LYS A 266 -35.91 -24.49 -10.69
CA LYS A 266 -36.46 -24.47 -9.33
C LYS A 266 -35.60 -23.55 -8.46
N GLU A 267 -36.17 -22.46 -7.98
CA GLU A 267 -35.64 -21.65 -6.87
C GLU A 267 -35.43 -22.56 -5.65
N LYS A 268 -34.18 -22.99 -5.42
CA LYS A 268 -33.76 -23.50 -4.12
C LYS A 268 -33.38 -22.29 -3.30
N ALA A 269 -34.12 -22.08 -2.20
CA ALA A 269 -33.78 -21.11 -1.18
C ALA A 269 -32.29 -21.24 -0.80
N PRO A 270 -31.56 -20.13 -0.64
CA PRO A 270 -30.14 -20.13 -0.29
C PRO A 270 -30.00 -20.73 1.10
N THR A 271 -29.76 -22.04 1.13
CA THR A 271 -29.45 -22.77 2.36
C THR A 271 -28.08 -22.32 2.76
N ALA A 272 -27.98 -21.75 3.97
CA ALA A 272 -26.75 -21.30 4.59
C ALA A 272 -25.61 -22.30 4.33
N LYS A 273 -24.76 -22.00 3.34
CA LYS A 273 -23.38 -22.53 3.29
C LYS A 273 -22.65 -21.85 4.43
N ALA A 274 -22.96 -22.31 5.63
CA ALA A 274 -22.35 -21.91 6.87
C ALA A 274 -20.84 -22.15 6.74
N VAL A 275 -20.09 -21.06 6.88
CA VAL A 275 -18.73 -21.03 7.41
C VAL A 275 -17.79 -22.02 6.70
N GLY A 276 -17.53 -21.80 5.41
CA GLY A 276 -16.26 -22.29 4.88
C GLY A 276 -15.14 -21.68 5.73
N ASN A 277 -14.21 -22.49 6.23
CA ASN A 277 -13.01 -22.11 7.02
C ASN A 277 -12.05 -21.13 6.31
N LYS A 278 -12.51 -20.38 5.30
CA LYS A 278 -11.74 -19.37 4.62
C LYS A 278 -11.72 -18.14 5.52
N GLY A 279 -10.60 -17.91 6.19
CA GLY A 279 -10.37 -16.67 6.92
C GLY A 279 -10.45 -15.43 6.02
N PRO A 280 -10.31 -14.22 6.59
CA PRO A 280 -10.46 -12.97 5.85
C PRO A 280 -9.48 -12.90 4.67
N GLN A 281 -10.04 -12.68 3.48
CA GLN A 281 -9.26 -12.55 2.25
C GLN A 281 -8.59 -11.17 2.13
N ASP A 282 -9.27 -10.11 2.61
CA ASP A 282 -8.72 -8.76 2.62
C ASP A 282 -7.57 -8.62 3.62
N GLY A 283 -6.46 -8.02 3.16
CA GLY A 283 -5.22 -7.92 3.94
C GLY A 283 -5.38 -7.03 5.18
N PHE A 284 -6.10 -5.92 5.07
CA PHE A 284 -6.28 -4.99 6.19
C PHE A 284 -7.27 -5.54 7.22
N ARG A 285 -8.38 -6.17 6.79
CA ARG A 285 -9.28 -6.92 7.68
C ARG A 285 -8.53 -7.98 8.48
N ARG A 286 -7.66 -8.73 7.81
CA ARG A 286 -6.81 -9.75 8.43
C ARG A 286 -5.89 -9.16 9.49
N LEU A 287 -5.22 -8.05 9.16
CA LEU A 287 -4.36 -7.33 10.10
C LEU A 287 -5.14 -6.92 11.35
N LEU A 288 -6.27 -6.23 11.19
CA LEU A 288 -7.08 -5.74 12.31
C LEU A 288 -7.63 -6.87 13.18
N ALA A 289 -8.12 -7.95 12.57
CA ALA A 289 -8.61 -9.11 13.30
C ALA A 289 -7.49 -9.80 14.09
N SER A 290 -6.30 -9.96 13.49
CA SER A 290 -5.15 -10.56 14.17
C SER A 290 -4.65 -9.72 15.36
N VAL A 291 -4.57 -8.40 15.20
CA VAL A 291 -4.19 -7.46 16.28
C VAL A 291 -5.23 -7.51 17.40
N SER A 292 -6.51 -7.50 17.05
CA SER A 292 -7.61 -7.59 17.99
C SER A 292 -7.58 -8.90 18.79
N ALA A 293 -7.35 -10.03 18.11
CA ALA A 293 -7.25 -11.34 18.76
C ALA A 293 -6.08 -11.40 19.77
N ARG A 294 -4.90 -10.86 19.41
CA ARG A 294 -3.73 -10.80 20.30
C ARG A 294 -3.99 -10.00 21.59
N HIS A 295 -4.86 -9.00 21.53
CA HIS A 295 -5.17 -8.11 22.65
C HIS A 295 -6.59 -8.29 23.20
N ILE A 296 -7.26 -9.41 22.89
CA ILE A 296 -8.69 -9.58 23.16
C ILE A 296 -9.04 -9.49 24.64
N VAL A 297 -8.14 -9.93 25.54
CA VAL A 297 -8.34 -9.85 26.99
C VAL A 297 -8.51 -8.39 27.42
N LYS A 298 -7.62 -7.50 26.97
CA LYS A 298 -7.70 -6.07 27.25
C LYS A 298 -8.92 -5.43 26.57
N PHE A 299 -9.17 -5.78 25.31
CA PHE A 299 -10.24 -5.16 24.54
C PHE A 299 -11.66 -5.52 25.01
N ARG A 300 -11.84 -6.63 25.74
CA ARG A 300 -13.12 -6.96 26.36
C ARG A 300 -13.55 -5.98 27.45
N GLU A 301 -12.59 -5.29 28.05
CA GLU A 301 -12.82 -4.26 29.07
C GLU A 301 -13.16 -2.89 28.46
N GLU A 302 -12.91 -2.70 27.16
CA GLU A 302 -13.10 -1.43 26.45
C GLU A 302 -14.49 -1.36 25.80
N PRO A 303 -15.42 -0.51 26.29
CA PRO A 303 -16.80 -0.47 25.78
C PRO A 303 -16.90 -0.10 24.30
N ALA A 304 -16.03 0.78 23.82
CA ALA A 304 -16.00 1.21 22.42
C ALA A 304 -15.65 0.06 21.46
N PHE A 305 -14.66 -0.76 21.83
CA PHE A 305 -14.28 -1.95 21.07
C PHE A 305 -15.42 -2.98 21.08
N MET A 306 -15.97 -3.29 22.25
CA MET A 306 -17.05 -4.27 22.36
C MET A 306 -18.32 -3.85 21.62
N LYS A 307 -18.59 -2.54 21.51
CA LYS A 307 -19.67 -2.03 20.65
C LYS A 307 -19.42 -2.40 19.19
N VAL A 308 -18.22 -2.17 18.67
CA VAL A 308 -17.85 -2.50 17.28
C VAL A 308 -17.88 -4.00 17.02
N HIS A 309 -17.30 -4.79 17.94
CA HIS A 309 -17.32 -6.25 17.87
C HIS A 309 -18.75 -6.81 17.82
N ARG A 310 -19.70 -6.23 18.55
CA ARG A 310 -21.10 -6.68 18.52
C ARG A 310 -21.84 -6.19 17.28
N SER A 311 -21.53 -5.00 16.78
CA SER A 311 -22.23 -4.41 15.62
C SER A 311 -21.76 -4.95 14.27
N LEU A 312 -20.54 -5.49 14.18
CA LEU A 312 -19.94 -5.98 12.94
C LEU A 312 -19.70 -7.50 13.04
N SER A 313 -20.68 -8.29 12.60
CA SER A 313 -20.62 -9.77 12.65
C SER A 313 -19.40 -10.34 11.92
N ASP A 314 -19.07 -9.76 10.77
CA ASP A 314 -17.93 -10.17 9.95
C ASP A 314 -16.61 -9.98 10.68
N PHE A 315 -16.46 -8.84 11.37
CA PHE A 315 -15.28 -8.59 12.19
C PHE A 315 -15.20 -9.55 13.37
N ALA A 316 -16.32 -9.80 14.06
CA ALA A 316 -16.36 -10.77 15.16
C ALA A 316 -15.96 -12.18 14.69
N ALA A 317 -16.44 -12.61 13.53
CA ALA A 317 -16.07 -13.89 12.92
C ALA A 317 -14.57 -13.95 12.59
N ASP A 318 -14.02 -12.88 12.00
CA ASP A 318 -12.59 -12.77 11.69
C ASP A 318 -11.73 -12.82 12.95
N VAL A 319 -12.14 -12.16 14.05
CA VAL A 319 -11.44 -12.22 15.34
C VAL A 319 -11.47 -13.63 15.92
N LEU A 320 -12.63 -14.30 15.92
CA LEU A 320 -12.77 -15.67 16.43
C LEU A 320 -11.86 -16.66 15.67
N PHE A 321 -11.74 -16.48 14.35
CA PHE A 321 -10.81 -17.27 13.52
C PHE A 321 -9.35 -17.15 13.98
N PHE A 322 -8.89 -15.95 14.35
CA PHE A 322 -7.52 -15.79 14.87
C PHE A 322 -7.37 -16.25 16.32
N VAL A 323 -8.41 -16.16 17.13
CA VAL A 323 -8.40 -16.70 18.51
C VAL A 323 -8.25 -18.22 18.48
N SER A 324 -8.99 -18.95 17.64
CA SER A 324 -8.88 -20.41 17.55
C SER A 324 -7.51 -20.90 17.04
N GLN A 325 -6.86 -20.17 16.12
CA GLN A 325 -5.51 -20.52 15.66
C GLN A 325 -4.45 -20.42 16.76
N SER A 326 -4.63 -19.50 17.70
CA SER A 326 -3.69 -19.34 18.82
C SER A 326 -3.83 -20.44 19.88
N SER A 327 -5.02 -21.03 20.07
CA SER A 327 -5.19 -22.18 20.95
C SER A 327 -4.59 -23.47 20.38
N ASP A 328 -4.69 -23.68 19.07
CA ASP A 328 -4.22 -24.91 18.41
C ASP A 328 -2.69 -25.00 18.34
N THR A 329 -2.02 -23.86 18.27
CA THR A 329 -0.55 -23.78 18.25
C THR A 329 0.08 -23.99 19.62
N GLY A 330 -0.58 -23.54 20.70
CA GLY A 330 -0.14 -23.79 22.08
C GLY A 330 -0.22 -25.26 22.48
N ALA A 331 -1.22 -26.01 21.99
CA ALA A 331 -1.40 -27.43 22.32
C ALA A 331 -0.33 -28.35 21.71
N LYS A 332 0.34 -27.93 20.62
CA LYS A 332 1.42 -28.71 19.99
C LYS A 332 2.81 -28.47 20.59
N GLN A 333 2.99 -27.41 21.40
CA GLN A 333 4.26 -27.15 22.09
C GLN A 333 4.34 -27.74 23.50
N SER A 334 3.22 -28.12 24.13
CA SER A 334 3.25 -28.73 25.48
C SER A 334 3.50 -30.25 25.49
N SER A 335 3.71 -30.90 24.34
CA SER A 335 3.86 -32.36 24.24
C SER A 335 5.32 -32.88 24.19
N SER A 336 6.35 -32.04 24.37
CA SER A 336 7.77 -32.48 24.24
C SER A 336 8.68 -32.29 25.45
N CYS A 337 8.14 -31.95 26.63
CA CYS A 337 8.96 -31.84 27.85
C CYS A 337 8.34 -32.60 29.02
N ILE A 338 8.30 -33.92 28.95
CA ILE A 338 8.40 -34.78 30.15
C ILE A 338 9.29 -35.98 29.76
N ILE A 339 10.22 -36.30 30.68
CA ILE A 339 11.17 -37.42 30.74
C ILE A 339 12.61 -37.05 30.33
N SER A 340 13.37 -36.56 31.31
CA SER A 340 14.62 -37.17 31.80
C SER A 340 14.89 -36.68 33.21
#